data_AF-A0A523AT92-F1
#
_entry.id   AF-A0A523AT92-F1
#
_cell.length_a   1.000
_cell.length_b   1.000
_cell.length_c   1.000
_cell.angle_alpha   90.00
_cell.angle_beta   90.00
_cell.angle_gamma   90.00
#
_symmetry.space_group_name_H-M   'P 1'
#
loop_
_entity.id
_entity.type
_entity.pdbx_description
1 polymer ?
#
loop_
_entity_poly.entity_id
_entity_poly.type
_entity_poly.pdbx_seq_one_letter_code
_entity_poly.pdbx_strand_id
1 'polypeptide(L)'
;MKLNIPTENERLKRLIQRVEEDKELEELWRCSNVNAIDRLGFTDHGPVHVKIVANAALRLSHLLEGVEKPGVVEDHHLPQEYSEIVVFLAAVLHDLGMVVQREEHEKYSVVLAHHFLQKLLYDYPPEERAIITSEVLHAITSHYSGVCLTKEAGILCIADALDMEKGRARIPFDAGKVDIHSVSALAIENVEVLKGEKKPVVIRIKMSNSAGIFQVDQLLRERIRKSGLQDYIEVIAEISETEKKILHRFELR
;
A
#
# COMPACT_ATOMS: atom_id res chain seq x y z
N MET A 1 -12.55 11.00 -5.58
CA MET A 1 -11.34 11.60 -4.95
C MET A 1 -10.24 11.67 -6.00
N LYS A 2 -9.40 12.72 -6.03
CA LYS A 2 -8.22 12.75 -6.94
C LYS A 2 -7.01 12.03 -6.33
N LEU A 3 -6.44 11.09 -7.07
CA LEU A 3 -5.26 10.29 -6.70
C LEU A 3 -3.95 11.05 -6.91
N ASN A 4 -3.91 12.00 -7.86
CA ASN A 4 -2.75 12.87 -8.16
C ASN A 4 -1.46 12.11 -8.49
N ILE A 5 -1.59 11.04 -9.27
CA ILE A 5 -0.48 10.20 -9.70
C ILE A 5 0.09 10.77 -11.01
N PRO A 6 1.37 11.18 -11.06
CA PRO A 6 2.03 11.54 -12.31
C PRO A 6 2.39 10.28 -13.08
N THR A 7 2.10 10.23 -14.37
CA THR A 7 2.51 9.14 -15.26
C THR A 7 2.52 9.63 -16.71
N GLU A 8 3.40 9.07 -17.54
CA GLU A 8 3.38 9.25 -19.01
C GLU A 8 2.71 8.07 -19.73
N ASN A 9 2.32 7.03 -19.00
CA ASN A 9 1.64 5.87 -19.53
C ASN A 9 0.16 6.18 -19.82
N GLU A 10 -0.19 6.34 -21.09
CA GLU A 10 -1.54 6.70 -21.53
C GLU A 10 -2.62 5.68 -21.11
N ARG A 11 -2.26 4.40 -20.99
CA ARG A 11 -3.17 3.37 -20.49
C ARG A 11 -3.47 3.56 -19.01
N LEU A 12 -2.42 3.83 -18.23
CA LEU A 12 -2.56 4.13 -16.81
C LEU A 12 -3.33 5.44 -16.57
N LYS A 13 -3.09 6.49 -17.36
CA LYS A 13 -3.87 7.75 -17.30
C LYS A 13 -5.37 7.48 -17.43
N ARG A 14 -5.79 6.67 -18.41
CA ARG A 14 -7.20 6.29 -18.59
C ARG A 14 -7.75 5.50 -17.41
N LEU A 15 -6.98 4.55 -16.87
CA LEU A 15 -7.41 3.77 -15.70
C LEU A 15 -7.53 4.61 -14.44
N ILE A 16 -6.60 5.53 -14.19
CA ILE A 16 -6.69 6.51 -13.10
C ILE A 16 -8.01 7.28 -13.22
N GLN A 17 -8.32 7.82 -14.41
CA GLN A 17 -9.56 8.56 -14.63
C GLN A 17 -10.80 7.69 -14.32
N ARG A 18 -10.85 6.45 -14.83
CA ARG A 18 -11.95 5.53 -14.56
C ARG A 18 -12.13 5.26 -13.05
N VAL A 19 -11.04 5.06 -12.33
CA VAL A 19 -11.05 4.84 -10.87
C VAL A 19 -11.50 6.10 -10.13
N GLU A 20 -11.06 7.29 -10.53
CA GLU A 20 -11.46 8.56 -9.89
C GLU A 20 -12.95 8.91 -10.12
N GLU A 21 -13.51 8.45 -11.25
CA GLU A 21 -14.92 8.66 -11.63
C GLU A 21 -15.87 7.59 -11.07
N ASP A 22 -15.36 6.43 -10.65
CA ASP A 22 -16.17 5.32 -10.14
C ASP A 22 -16.70 5.58 -8.72
N LYS A 23 -17.97 5.98 -8.64
CA LYS A 23 -18.64 6.30 -7.36
C LYS A 23 -18.91 5.08 -6.49
N GLU A 24 -19.08 3.92 -7.08
CA GLU A 24 -19.29 2.68 -6.35
C GLU A 24 -17.99 2.29 -5.63
N LEU A 25 -16.87 2.32 -6.36
CA LEU A 25 -15.56 2.03 -5.80
C LEU A 25 -15.17 3.03 -4.70
N GLU A 26 -15.38 4.33 -4.94
CA GLU A 26 -15.13 5.38 -3.95
C GLU A 26 -15.94 5.17 -2.67
N GLU A 27 -17.20 4.73 -2.78
CA GLU A 27 -18.04 4.47 -1.63
C GLU A 27 -17.63 3.21 -0.87
N LEU A 28 -17.19 2.15 -1.55
CA LEU A 28 -16.66 0.95 -0.87
C LEU A 28 -15.39 1.24 -0.07
N TRP A 29 -14.52 2.15 -0.53
CA TRP A 29 -13.40 2.63 0.30
C TRP A 29 -13.89 3.35 1.55
N ARG A 30 -14.95 4.16 1.46
CA ARG A 30 -15.54 4.80 2.65
C ARG A 30 -16.15 3.78 3.60
N CYS A 31 -16.88 2.79 3.08
CA CYS A 31 -17.42 1.69 3.88
C CYS A 31 -16.32 0.89 4.59
N SER A 32 -15.21 0.63 3.90
CA SER A 32 -14.01 -0.02 4.47
C SER A 32 -13.47 0.79 5.65
N ASN A 33 -13.42 2.12 5.50
CA ASN A 33 -12.92 2.99 6.55
C ASN A 33 -13.86 3.06 7.77
N VAL A 34 -15.18 3.03 7.57
CA VAL A 34 -16.16 2.96 8.66
C VAL A 34 -15.96 1.67 9.46
N ASN A 35 -15.73 0.54 8.80
CA ASN A 35 -15.40 -0.70 9.50
C ASN A 35 -14.08 -0.60 10.27
N ALA A 36 -13.05 -0.04 9.64
CA ALA A 36 -11.73 0.12 10.25
C ALA A 36 -11.76 1.07 11.45
N ILE A 37 -12.14 2.32 11.26
CA ILE A 37 -12.06 3.38 12.27
C ILE A 37 -13.24 3.30 13.24
N ASP A 38 -14.48 3.42 12.75
CA ASP A 38 -15.63 3.65 13.63
C ASP A 38 -16.04 2.38 14.40
N ARG A 39 -15.93 1.20 13.77
CA ARG A 39 -16.39 -0.06 14.36
C ARG A 39 -15.29 -0.82 15.10
N LEU A 40 -14.07 -0.85 14.56
CA LEU A 40 -12.94 -1.60 15.13
C LEU A 40 -11.93 -0.71 15.89
N GLY A 41 -11.96 0.61 15.68
CA GLY A 41 -10.96 1.52 16.23
C GLY A 41 -9.57 1.29 15.65
N PHE A 42 -9.45 0.82 14.41
CA PHE A 42 -8.17 0.69 13.69
C PHE A 42 -7.86 1.95 12.88
N THR A 43 -6.66 1.99 12.31
CA THR A 43 -6.17 3.08 11.47
C THR A 43 -6.91 3.13 10.13
N ASP A 44 -6.72 4.21 9.38
CA ASP A 44 -7.36 4.42 8.07
C ASP A 44 -7.13 3.24 7.11
N HIS A 45 -8.22 2.77 6.49
CA HIS A 45 -8.27 1.85 5.35
C HIS A 45 -9.26 2.44 4.32
N GLY A 46 -9.26 3.77 4.19
CA GLY A 46 -10.20 4.55 3.41
C GLY A 46 -9.59 5.13 2.14
N PRO A 47 -10.27 6.10 1.52
CA PRO A 47 -9.75 6.75 0.32
C PRO A 47 -8.36 7.38 0.50
N VAL A 48 -8.06 7.90 1.70
CA VAL A 48 -6.75 8.52 1.98
C VAL A 48 -5.64 7.47 1.96
N HIS A 49 -5.81 6.38 2.67
CA HIS A 49 -4.90 5.23 2.64
C HIS A 49 -4.67 4.73 1.20
N VAL A 50 -5.74 4.44 0.46
CA VAL A 50 -5.66 3.99 -0.95
C VAL A 50 -4.84 4.93 -1.81
N LYS A 51 -5.03 6.25 -1.66
CA LYS A 51 -4.25 7.25 -2.39
C LYS A 51 -2.76 7.19 -2.03
N ILE A 52 -2.43 7.07 -0.75
CA ILE A 52 -1.04 6.99 -0.27
C ILE A 52 -0.37 5.74 -0.84
N VAL A 53 -1.01 4.57 -0.72
CA VAL A 53 -0.49 3.30 -1.22
C VAL A 53 -0.29 3.33 -2.72
N ALA A 54 -1.26 3.81 -3.50
CA ALA A 54 -1.14 3.88 -4.96
C ALA A 54 0.02 4.78 -5.43
N ASN A 55 0.23 5.93 -4.77
CA ASN A 55 1.36 6.81 -5.08
C ASN A 55 2.70 6.19 -4.68
N ALA A 56 2.78 5.58 -3.50
CA ALA A 56 3.99 4.91 -3.03
C ALA A 56 4.34 3.71 -3.93
N ALA A 57 3.36 2.92 -4.33
CA ALA A 57 3.53 1.75 -5.17
C ALA A 57 4.07 2.12 -6.56
N LEU A 58 3.50 3.14 -7.21
CA LEU A 58 4.01 3.61 -8.51
C LEU A 58 5.38 4.29 -8.40
N ARG A 59 5.64 5.01 -7.29
CA ARG A 59 6.97 5.56 -7.03
C ARG A 59 8.02 4.45 -6.89
N LEU A 60 7.72 3.39 -6.16
CA LEU A 60 8.57 2.20 -6.03
C LEU A 60 8.76 1.51 -7.38
N SER A 61 7.68 1.32 -8.15
CA SER A 61 7.73 0.74 -9.50
C SER A 61 8.74 1.47 -10.39
N HIS A 62 8.68 2.81 -10.42
CA HIS A 62 9.59 3.63 -11.19
C HIS A 62 11.05 3.55 -10.70
N LEU A 63 11.28 3.58 -9.38
CA LEU A 63 12.64 3.50 -8.83
C LEU A 63 13.28 2.12 -9.00
N LEU A 64 12.47 1.08 -9.12
CA LEU A 64 12.91 -0.29 -9.34
C LEU A 64 12.94 -0.68 -10.83
N GLU A 65 12.69 0.25 -11.74
CA GLU A 65 12.77 -0.01 -13.17
C GLU A 65 14.18 -0.49 -13.56
N GLY A 66 14.27 -1.59 -14.32
CA GLY A 66 15.53 -2.20 -14.76
C GLY A 66 16.29 -3.02 -13.71
N VAL A 67 15.84 -3.07 -12.45
CA VAL A 67 16.49 -3.83 -11.37
C VAL A 67 16.05 -5.29 -11.35
N GLU A 68 14.75 -5.51 -11.51
CA GLU A 68 14.14 -6.82 -11.78
C GLU A 68 13.08 -6.68 -12.85
N LYS A 69 12.90 -7.73 -13.65
CA LYS A 69 11.85 -7.78 -14.63
C LYS A 69 10.50 -7.97 -13.92
N PRO A 70 9.46 -7.20 -14.27
CA PRO A 70 8.12 -7.46 -13.78
C PRO A 70 7.59 -8.82 -14.24
N GLY A 71 6.69 -9.43 -13.47
CA GLY A 71 6.08 -10.72 -13.80
C GLY A 71 5.32 -10.68 -15.12
N VAL A 72 4.58 -9.58 -15.38
CA VAL A 72 3.89 -9.39 -16.67
C VAL A 72 4.83 -9.42 -17.87
N VAL A 73 6.09 -9.02 -17.70
CA VAL A 73 7.10 -8.98 -18.76
C VAL A 73 7.79 -10.33 -18.89
N GLU A 74 8.29 -10.88 -17.78
CA GLU A 74 9.08 -12.12 -17.81
C GLU A 74 8.22 -13.35 -18.13
N ASP A 75 7.04 -13.46 -17.52
CA ASP A 75 6.23 -14.68 -17.62
C ASP A 75 5.23 -14.61 -18.79
N HIS A 76 4.70 -13.41 -19.04
CA HIS A 76 3.58 -13.22 -19.99
C HIS A 76 3.95 -12.40 -21.22
N HIS A 77 5.20 -11.93 -21.33
CA HIS A 77 5.72 -11.19 -22.49
C HIS A 77 4.93 -9.91 -22.82
N LEU A 78 4.24 -9.32 -21.84
CA LEU A 78 3.59 -8.02 -22.00
C LEU A 78 4.63 -6.89 -21.95
N PRO A 79 4.33 -5.73 -22.55
CA PRO A 79 5.19 -4.56 -22.45
C PRO A 79 5.37 -4.08 -21.00
N GLN A 80 6.53 -3.49 -20.68
CA GLN A 80 6.89 -2.96 -19.35
C GLN A 80 5.82 -2.05 -18.73
N GLU A 81 5.13 -1.25 -19.56
CA GLU A 81 4.06 -0.33 -19.15
C GLU A 81 2.87 -1.03 -18.47
N TYR A 82 2.70 -2.35 -18.66
CA TYR A 82 1.64 -3.12 -18.01
C TYR A 82 1.94 -3.41 -16.54
N SER A 83 3.21 -3.35 -16.12
CA SER A 83 3.58 -3.51 -14.71
C SER A 83 2.97 -2.40 -13.85
N GLU A 84 2.99 -1.16 -14.34
CA GLU A 84 2.37 -0.03 -13.64
C GLU A 84 0.85 -0.18 -13.52
N ILE A 85 0.21 -0.78 -14.53
CA ILE A 85 -1.23 -1.07 -14.51
C ILE A 85 -1.56 -2.07 -13.39
N VAL A 86 -0.79 -3.17 -13.30
CA VAL A 86 -0.97 -4.17 -12.24
C VAL A 86 -0.75 -3.55 -10.86
N VAL A 87 0.37 -2.85 -10.67
CA VAL A 87 0.71 -2.19 -9.40
C VAL A 87 -0.37 -1.20 -8.98
N PHE A 88 -0.85 -0.37 -9.90
CA PHE A 88 -1.90 0.60 -9.63
C PHE A 88 -3.23 -0.05 -9.26
N LEU A 89 -3.70 -1.01 -10.07
CA LEU A 89 -4.98 -1.69 -9.84
C LEU A 89 -4.95 -2.50 -8.55
N ALA A 90 -3.83 -3.16 -8.25
CA ALA A 90 -3.67 -3.87 -6.99
C ALA A 90 -3.74 -2.90 -5.80
N ALA A 91 -3.02 -1.78 -5.85
CA ALA A 91 -3.04 -0.77 -4.78
C ALA A 91 -4.45 -0.21 -4.49
N VAL A 92 -5.24 0.09 -5.53
CA VAL A 92 -6.57 0.69 -5.33
C VAL A 92 -7.66 -0.32 -4.96
N LEU A 93 -7.40 -1.62 -5.08
CA LEU A 93 -8.37 -2.68 -4.82
C LEU A 93 -8.00 -3.59 -3.63
N HIS A 94 -6.77 -3.52 -3.12
CA HIS A 94 -6.23 -4.53 -2.19
C HIS A 94 -7.00 -4.69 -0.88
N ASP A 95 -7.66 -3.63 -0.44
CA ASP A 95 -8.26 -3.53 0.89
C ASP A 95 -9.79 -3.60 0.87
N LEU A 96 -10.41 -3.81 -0.31
CA LEU A 96 -11.88 -3.78 -0.46
C LEU A 96 -12.61 -4.77 0.46
N GLY A 97 -11.98 -5.89 0.79
CA GLY A 97 -12.50 -6.91 1.69
C GLY A 97 -12.74 -6.42 3.12
N MET A 98 -12.18 -5.27 3.50
CA MET A 98 -12.47 -4.58 4.75
C MET A 98 -13.96 -4.23 4.89
N VAL A 99 -14.73 -4.12 3.80
CA VAL A 99 -16.20 -3.95 3.88
C VAL A 99 -16.91 -5.19 4.45
N VAL A 100 -16.29 -6.37 4.34
CA VAL A 100 -16.82 -7.65 4.80
C VAL A 100 -16.29 -7.96 6.20
N GLN A 101 -14.97 -8.08 6.34
CA GLN A 101 -14.31 -8.42 7.60
C GLN A 101 -12.82 -8.06 7.54
N ARG A 102 -12.24 -7.72 8.70
CA ARG A 102 -10.81 -7.43 8.82
C ARG A 102 -9.93 -8.68 8.69
N GLU A 103 -10.31 -9.73 9.39
CA GLU A 103 -9.62 -11.02 9.33
C GLU A 103 -9.80 -11.62 7.94
N GLU A 104 -8.67 -11.99 7.32
CA GLU A 104 -8.61 -12.51 5.95
C GLU A 104 -9.21 -11.56 4.89
N HIS A 105 -9.20 -10.24 5.14
CA HIS A 105 -9.71 -9.23 4.20
C HIS A 105 -9.12 -9.35 2.80
N GLU A 106 -7.90 -9.85 2.62
CA GLU A 106 -7.31 -10.07 1.30
C GLU A 106 -8.11 -11.08 0.46
N LYS A 107 -8.69 -12.11 1.09
CA LYS A 107 -9.49 -13.14 0.40
C LYS A 107 -10.81 -12.55 -0.10
N TYR A 108 -11.46 -11.72 0.73
CA TYR A 108 -12.67 -11.00 0.32
C TYR A 108 -12.36 -9.92 -0.72
N SER A 109 -11.18 -9.29 -0.62
CA SER A 109 -10.72 -8.30 -1.59
C SER A 109 -10.56 -8.91 -2.97
N VAL A 110 -10.04 -10.14 -3.10
CA VAL A 110 -9.96 -10.85 -4.39
C VAL A 110 -11.33 -10.96 -5.09
N VAL A 111 -12.38 -11.30 -4.33
CA VAL A 111 -13.74 -11.46 -4.87
C VAL A 111 -14.29 -10.13 -5.39
N LEU A 112 -14.16 -9.06 -4.59
CA LEU A 112 -14.64 -7.73 -4.96
C LEU A 112 -13.78 -7.12 -6.08
N ALA A 113 -12.46 -7.26 -5.99
CA ALA A 113 -11.53 -6.78 -7.00
C ALA A 113 -11.80 -7.40 -8.37
N HIS A 114 -12.14 -8.69 -8.45
CA HIS A 114 -12.46 -9.33 -9.72
C HIS A 114 -13.62 -8.62 -10.45
N HIS A 115 -14.68 -8.20 -9.73
CA HIS A 115 -15.77 -7.42 -10.30
C HIS A 115 -15.27 -6.09 -10.89
N PHE A 116 -14.51 -5.32 -10.12
CA PHE A 116 -13.98 -4.04 -10.60
C PHE A 116 -12.96 -4.20 -11.72
N LEU A 117 -12.17 -5.27 -11.74
CA LEU A 117 -11.23 -5.54 -12.83
C LEU A 117 -11.96 -5.77 -14.15
N GLN A 118 -13.09 -6.49 -14.15
CA GLN A 118 -13.89 -6.65 -15.38
C GLN A 118 -14.46 -5.30 -15.87
N LYS A 119 -14.90 -4.45 -14.94
CA LYS A 119 -15.45 -3.11 -15.22
C LYS A 119 -14.37 -2.15 -15.73
N LEU A 120 -13.20 -2.11 -15.09
CA LEU A 120 -12.12 -1.16 -15.38
C LEU A 120 -11.33 -1.52 -16.63
N LEU A 121 -11.19 -2.81 -16.94
CA LEU A 121 -10.44 -3.34 -18.08
C LEU A 121 -11.35 -3.76 -19.25
N TYR A 122 -12.56 -3.21 -19.35
CA TYR A 122 -13.55 -3.65 -20.34
C TYR A 122 -13.08 -3.52 -21.81
N ASP A 123 -12.17 -2.58 -22.09
CA ASP A 123 -11.62 -2.28 -23.41
C ASP A 123 -10.28 -2.98 -23.71
N TYR A 124 -9.77 -3.77 -22.77
CA TYR A 124 -8.55 -4.57 -22.99
C TYR A 124 -8.90 -5.86 -23.76
N PRO A 125 -7.99 -6.36 -24.61
CA PRO A 125 -8.11 -7.69 -25.19
C PRO A 125 -8.33 -8.76 -24.11
N PRO A 126 -9.15 -9.80 -24.36
CA PRO A 126 -9.46 -10.82 -23.36
C PRO A 126 -8.22 -11.47 -22.73
N GLU A 127 -7.18 -11.71 -23.53
CA GLU A 127 -5.92 -12.32 -23.11
C GLU A 127 -5.15 -11.40 -22.15
N GLU A 128 -4.96 -10.13 -22.54
CA GLU A 128 -4.29 -9.14 -21.69
C GLU A 128 -5.05 -8.89 -20.38
N ARG A 129 -6.39 -8.81 -20.46
CA ARG A 129 -7.24 -8.65 -19.28
C ARG A 129 -7.11 -9.84 -18.33
N ALA A 130 -7.03 -11.06 -18.85
CA ALA A 130 -6.86 -12.26 -18.03
C ALA A 130 -5.50 -12.24 -17.29
N ILE A 131 -4.43 -11.86 -17.98
CA ILE A 131 -3.09 -11.72 -17.39
C ILE A 131 -3.09 -10.65 -16.30
N ILE A 132 -3.54 -9.42 -16.61
CA ILE A 132 -3.60 -8.33 -15.63
C ILE A 132 -4.45 -8.75 -14.42
N THR A 133 -5.59 -9.39 -14.65
CA THR A 133 -6.46 -9.87 -13.56
C THR A 133 -5.72 -10.88 -12.69
N SER A 134 -5.03 -11.86 -13.27
CA SER A 134 -4.26 -12.86 -12.54
C SER A 134 -3.20 -12.19 -11.64
N GLU A 135 -2.41 -11.29 -12.21
CA GLU A 135 -1.33 -10.60 -11.50
C GLU A 135 -1.84 -9.67 -10.39
N VAL A 136 -2.94 -8.95 -10.64
CA VAL A 136 -3.56 -8.09 -9.62
C VAL A 136 -4.10 -8.93 -8.47
N LEU A 137 -4.84 -10.00 -8.73
CA LEU A 137 -5.42 -10.83 -7.66
C LEU A 137 -4.33 -11.56 -6.84
N HIS A 138 -3.24 -11.97 -7.50
CA HIS A 138 -2.06 -12.51 -6.83
C HIS A 138 -1.40 -11.47 -5.92
N ALA A 139 -1.19 -10.24 -6.41
CA ALA A 139 -0.65 -9.15 -5.60
C ALA A 139 -1.56 -8.83 -4.39
N ILE A 140 -2.87 -8.75 -4.60
CA ILE A 140 -3.85 -8.52 -3.53
C ILE A 140 -3.82 -9.64 -2.49
N THR A 141 -3.66 -10.91 -2.85
CA THR A 141 -3.56 -11.94 -1.80
C THR A 141 -2.22 -11.83 -1.06
N SER A 142 -1.14 -11.70 -1.84
CA SER A 142 0.26 -11.72 -1.36
C SER A 142 0.63 -10.57 -0.44
N HIS A 143 -0.05 -9.41 -0.54
CA HIS A 143 0.28 -8.26 0.30
C HIS A 143 0.07 -8.57 1.78
N TYR A 144 -0.94 -9.39 2.12
CA TYR A 144 -1.27 -9.75 3.50
C TYR A 144 -0.86 -11.18 3.85
N SER A 145 -1.21 -12.15 3.02
CA SER A 145 -0.97 -13.58 3.24
C SER A 145 -0.18 -14.22 2.09
N GLY A 146 0.68 -15.19 2.40
CA GLY A 146 1.50 -15.86 1.39
C GLY A 146 2.82 -15.16 1.06
N VAL A 147 3.41 -15.53 -0.08
CA VAL A 147 4.72 -15.08 -0.55
C VAL A 147 4.51 -14.26 -1.81
N CYS A 148 5.18 -13.11 -1.92
CA CYS A 148 5.17 -12.33 -3.16
C CYS A 148 5.99 -13.08 -4.22
N LEU A 149 5.30 -13.63 -5.23
CA LEU A 149 5.93 -14.34 -6.35
C LEU A 149 6.33 -13.43 -7.51
N THR A 150 5.83 -12.20 -7.54
CA THR A 150 6.11 -11.24 -8.60
C THR A 150 6.58 -9.93 -8.02
N LYS A 151 7.35 -9.18 -8.82
CA LYS A 151 7.83 -7.85 -8.46
C LYS A 151 6.68 -6.91 -8.11
N GLU A 152 5.57 -6.99 -8.84
CA GLU A 152 4.36 -6.19 -8.63
C GLU A 152 3.71 -6.48 -7.28
N ALA A 153 3.61 -7.76 -6.89
CA ALA A 153 3.14 -8.17 -5.57
C ALA A 153 4.07 -7.64 -4.46
N GLY A 154 5.38 -7.74 -4.68
CA GLY A 154 6.38 -7.21 -3.76
C GLY A 154 6.27 -5.69 -3.56
N ILE A 155 6.10 -4.95 -4.66
CA ILE A 155 5.88 -3.50 -4.64
C ILE A 155 4.64 -3.15 -3.82
N LEU A 156 3.51 -3.81 -4.05
CA LEU A 156 2.28 -3.57 -3.28
C LEU A 156 2.49 -3.85 -1.79
N CYS A 157 3.12 -4.99 -1.46
CA CYS A 157 3.37 -5.40 -0.08
C CYS A 157 4.17 -4.36 0.70
N ILE A 158 5.18 -3.75 0.07
CA ILE A 158 5.96 -2.68 0.68
C ILE A 158 5.15 -1.38 0.72
N ALA A 159 4.48 -1.01 -0.36
CA ALA A 159 3.75 0.25 -0.47
C ALA A 159 2.62 0.37 0.58
N ASP A 160 1.88 -0.70 0.84
CA ASP A 160 0.89 -0.79 1.93
C ASP A 160 1.53 -0.45 3.28
N ALA A 161 2.69 -1.06 3.55
CA ALA A 161 3.43 -0.87 4.79
C ALA A 161 3.90 0.58 5.01
N LEU A 162 4.09 1.36 3.94
CA LEU A 162 4.61 2.72 4.01
C LEU A 162 3.60 3.74 4.55
N ASP A 163 2.30 3.43 4.52
CA ASP A 163 1.31 4.24 5.22
C ASP A 163 1.38 3.99 6.73
N MET A 164 2.35 4.63 7.38
CA MET A 164 2.62 4.50 8.81
C MET A 164 2.80 5.85 9.54
N GLU A 165 2.58 6.96 8.83
CA GLU A 165 2.71 8.31 9.41
C GLU A 165 1.62 8.60 10.45
N LYS A 166 1.94 9.46 11.43
CA LYS A 166 1.04 9.84 12.54
C LYS A 166 -0.38 10.24 12.15
N GLY A 167 -0.59 10.73 10.93
CA GLY A 167 -1.91 11.12 10.42
C GLY A 167 -2.96 10.02 10.51
N ARG A 168 -2.57 8.76 10.25
CA ARG A 168 -3.49 7.61 10.20
C ARG A 168 -3.91 7.07 11.56
N ALA A 169 -3.15 7.37 12.61
CA ALA A 169 -3.37 6.88 13.98
C ALA A 169 -4.03 7.91 14.90
N ARG A 170 -4.18 9.16 14.43
CA ARG A 170 -4.70 10.25 15.25
C ARG A 170 -6.14 10.04 15.71
N ILE A 171 -7.04 9.64 14.81
CA ILE A 171 -8.46 9.47 15.15
C ILE A 171 -8.67 8.35 16.19
N PRO A 172 -8.13 7.12 16.01
CA PRO A 172 -8.25 6.07 17.02
C PRO A 172 -7.63 6.43 18.37
N PHE A 173 -6.48 7.12 18.34
CA PHE A 173 -5.79 7.55 19.56
C PHE A 173 -6.61 8.59 20.34
N ASP A 174 -7.13 9.61 19.66
CA ASP A 174 -7.98 10.65 20.25
C ASP A 174 -9.32 10.06 20.78
N ALA A 175 -9.79 8.96 20.18
CA ALA A 175 -10.93 8.18 20.65
C ALA A 175 -10.62 7.29 21.88
N GLY A 176 -9.40 7.35 22.43
CA GLY A 176 -9.00 6.68 23.66
C GLY A 176 -8.38 5.29 23.45
N LYS A 177 -8.17 4.85 22.21
CA LYS A 177 -7.48 3.59 21.93
C LYS A 177 -5.97 3.81 21.95
N VAL A 178 -5.37 3.56 23.11
CA VAL A 178 -3.94 3.69 23.33
C VAL A 178 -3.31 2.31 23.41
N ASP A 179 -2.66 1.90 22.31
CA ASP A 179 -1.87 0.67 22.20
C ASP A 179 -0.48 0.95 21.58
N ILE A 180 0.39 -0.07 21.53
CA ILE A 180 1.74 0.08 20.98
C ILE A 180 1.73 0.53 19.51
N HIS A 181 0.72 0.15 18.73
CA HIS A 181 0.62 0.49 17.31
C HIS A 181 0.28 1.97 17.14
N SER A 182 -0.70 2.49 17.89
CA SER A 182 -1.08 3.90 17.89
C SER A 182 0.08 4.81 18.34
N VAL A 183 0.81 4.43 19.40
CA VAL A 183 1.95 5.19 19.94
C VAL A 183 3.12 5.23 18.95
N SER A 184 3.47 4.08 18.38
CA SER A 184 4.57 3.99 17.42
C SER A 184 4.24 4.71 16.10
N ALA A 185 3.00 4.66 15.62
CA ALA A 185 2.57 5.45 14.46
C ALA A 185 2.61 6.96 14.72
N LEU A 186 2.19 7.42 15.91
CA LEU A 186 2.28 8.84 16.30
C LEU A 186 3.72 9.37 16.35
N ALA A 187 4.70 8.48 16.53
CA ALA A 187 6.11 8.84 16.52
C ALA A 187 6.63 9.17 15.11
N ILE A 188 6.01 8.63 14.05
CA ILE A 188 6.46 8.81 12.67
C ILE A 188 5.91 10.11 12.11
N GLU A 189 6.82 11.03 11.79
CA GLU A 189 6.48 12.33 11.25
C GLU A 189 6.33 12.31 9.73
N ASN A 190 7.22 11.60 9.03
CA ASN A 190 7.21 11.54 7.58
C ASN A 190 7.95 10.31 7.04
N VAL A 191 7.45 9.73 5.95
CA VAL A 191 8.06 8.63 5.20
C VAL A 191 8.30 9.09 3.76
N GLU A 192 9.55 8.99 3.29
CA GLU A 192 9.95 9.40 1.94
C GLU A 192 10.52 8.21 1.15
N VAL A 193 10.08 8.04 -0.10
CA VAL A 193 10.59 7.02 -1.02
C VAL A 193 11.50 7.68 -2.06
N LEU A 194 12.80 7.46 -1.91
CA LEU A 194 13.86 8.16 -2.62
C LEU A 194 14.70 7.20 -3.48
N LYS A 195 15.33 7.75 -4.51
CA LYS A 195 16.38 7.04 -5.25
C LYS A 195 17.62 6.94 -4.36
N GLY A 196 18.14 5.73 -4.20
CA GLY A 196 19.37 5.50 -3.44
C GLY A 196 20.63 5.49 -4.30
N GLU A 197 21.77 5.60 -3.63
CA GLU A 197 23.10 5.48 -4.25
C GLU A 197 23.63 4.04 -4.18
N LYS A 198 23.43 3.36 -3.04
CA LYS A 198 23.92 2.00 -2.80
C LYS A 198 22.92 0.93 -3.25
N LYS A 199 21.66 1.13 -2.89
CA LYS A 199 20.52 0.35 -3.33
C LYS A 199 19.58 1.23 -4.16
N PRO A 200 18.83 0.68 -5.12
CA PRO A 200 17.94 1.47 -5.98
C PRO A 200 16.95 2.35 -5.20
N VAL A 201 16.42 1.84 -4.09
CA VAL A 201 15.42 2.53 -3.26
C VAL A 201 15.97 2.78 -1.86
N VAL A 202 15.78 4.02 -1.37
CA VAL A 202 15.94 4.40 0.04
C VAL A 202 14.58 4.82 0.58
N ILE A 203 14.13 4.15 1.64
CA ILE A 203 12.97 4.54 2.45
C ILE A 203 13.52 5.33 3.65
N ARG A 204 13.32 6.65 3.64
CA ARG A 204 13.71 7.52 4.76
C ARG A 204 12.52 7.75 5.68
N ILE A 205 12.68 7.49 6.96
CA ILE A 205 11.64 7.61 7.99
C ILE A 205 12.09 8.62 9.02
N LYS A 206 11.41 9.76 9.09
CA LYS A 206 11.65 10.80 10.10
C LYS A 206 10.73 10.58 11.29
N MET A 207 11.31 10.51 12.47
CA MET A 207 10.62 10.20 13.71
C MET A 207 10.86 11.29 14.75
N SER A 208 9.80 11.60 15.50
CA SER A 208 9.84 12.48 16.66
C SER A 208 10.18 11.76 17.95
N ASN A 209 10.09 10.43 17.97
CA ASN A 209 10.31 9.60 19.14
C ASN A 209 10.79 8.21 18.71
N SER A 210 11.64 7.57 19.52
CA SER A 210 12.19 6.23 19.25
C SER A 210 11.13 5.12 19.21
N ALA A 211 9.95 5.32 19.78
CA ALA A 211 8.82 4.40 19.69
C ALA A 211 8.44 4.06 18.23
N GLY A 212 8.74 4.94 17.26
CA GLY A 212 8.50 4.70 15.84
C GLY A 212 9.30 3.52 15.28
N ILE A 213 10.42 3.15 15.89
CA ILE A 213 11.23 1.98 15.51
C ILE A 213 10.37 0.71 15.49
N PHE A 214 9.35 0.61 16.36
CA PHE A 214 8.45 -0.53 16.37
C PHE A 214 7.70 -0.71 15.04
N GLN A 215 7.22 0.36 14.39
CA GLN A 215 6.60 0.27 13.06
C GLN A 215 7.63 -0.13 12.01
N VAL A 216 8.83 0.44 12.06
CA VAL A 216 9.91 0.12 11.12
C VAL A 216 10.29 -1.36 11.22
N ASP A 217 10.41 -1.88 12.43
CA ASP A 217 10.91 -3.22 12.69
C ASP A 217 9.83 -4.30 12.55
N GLN A 218 8.63 -4.08 13.08
CA GLN A 218 7.57 -5.10 13.08
C GLN A 218 6.74 -5.08 11.81
N LEU A 219 6.43 -3.90 11.26
CA LEU A 219 5.61 -3.79 10.06
C LEU A 219 6.48 -3.78 8.80
N LEU A 220 7.36 -2.79 8.66
CA LEU A 220 8.06 -2.58 7.39
C LEU A 220 9.11 -3.66 7.08
N ARG A 221 9.94 -4.05 8.06
CA ARG A 221 10.96 -5.10 7.86
C ARG A 221 10.33 -6.41 7.38
N GLU A 222 9.21 -6.81 7.97
CA GLU A 222 8.54 -8.05 7.59
C GLU A 222 8.04 -7.98 6.14
N ARG A 223 7.41 -6.87 5.77
CA ARG A 223 6.89 -6.63 4.41
C ARG A 223 8.01 -6.60 3.37
N ILE A 224 9.12 -5.94 3.67
CA ILE A 224 10.32 -5.96 2.82
C ILE A 224 10.85 -7.40 2.65
N ARG A 225 10.96 -8.17 3.73
CA ARG A 225 11.46 -9.56 3.65
C ARG A 225 10.55 -10.46 2.81
N LYS A 226 9.23 -10.30 2.93
CA LYS A 226 8.22 -11.08 2.18
C LYS A 226 8.10 -10.65 0.71
N SER A 227 8.52 -9.43 0.38
CA SER A 227 8.34 -8.84 -0.94
C SER A 227 9.21 -9.45 -2.06
N GLY A 228 10.31 -10.13 -1.71
CA GLY A 228 11.34 -10.52 -2.67
C GLY A 228 12.27 -9.37 -3.08
N LEU A 229 12.03 -8.14 -2.64
CA LEU A 229 12.77 -6.93 -3.06
C LEU A 229 13.77 -6.42 -2.01
N GLN A 230 14.05 -7.20 -0.97
CA GLN A 230 14.89 -6.82 0.18
C GLN A 230 16.29 -6.32 -0.23
N ASP A 231 16.89 -6.95 -1.25
CA ASP A 231 18.23 -6.59 -1.69
C ASP A 231 18.30 -5.23 -2.38
N TYR A 232 17.16 -4.69 -2.83
CA TYR A 232 17.06 -3.41 -3.54
C TYR A 232 16.58 -2.25 -2.67
N ILE A 233 16.30 -2.51 -1.39
CA ILE A 233 15.75 -1.52 -0.47
C ILE A 233 16.70 -1.26 0.70
N GLU A 234 16.99 0.01 0.92
CA GLU A 234 17.65 0.53 2.10
C GLU A 234 16.62 1.29 2.96
N VAL A 235 16.65 1.08 4.27
CA VAL A 235 15.76 1.78 5.22
C VAL A 235 16.62 2.61 6.16
N ILE A 236 16.35 3.92 6.21
CA ILE A 236 17.06 4.87 7.07
C ILE A 236 16.02 5.51 8.01
N ALA A 237 16.14 5.24 9.30
CA ALA A 237 15.25 5.77 10.32
C ALA A 237 15.99 6.82 11.16
N GLU A 238 15.53 8.07 11.11
CA GLU A 238 16.17 9.24 11.72
C GLU A 238 15.27 9.79 12.83
N ILE A 239 15.85 10.05 14.00
CA ILE A 239 15.15 10.64 15.15
C ILE A 239 15.69 12.06 15.36
N SER A 240 14.80 13.02 15.65
CA SER A 240 15.22 14.37 16.03
C SER A 240 16.14 14.35 17.27
N GLU A 241 17.09 15.29 17.35
CA GLU A 241 18.05 15.36 18.48
C GLU A 241 17.37 15.36 19.85
N THR A 242 16.17 15.96 19.94
CA THR A 242 15.31 15.87 21.12
C THR A 242 14.08 15.04 20.79
N GLU A 243 13.84 13.99 21.57
CA GLU A 243 12.61 13.20 21.43
C GLU A 243 11.40 13.93 22.02
N LYS A 244 10.28 13.91 21.29
CA LYS A 244 8.99 14.42 21.74
C LYS A 244 8.29 13.36 22.58
N LYS A 245 7.70 13.79 23.70
CA LYS A 245 6.85 12.93 24.53
C LYS A 245 5.52 12.65 23.81
N ILE A 246 5.14 11.38 23.72
CA ILE A 246 3.85 10.96 23.15
C ILE A 246 2.80 10.71 24.24
N LEU A 247 3.20 10.08 25.34
CA LEU A 247 2.31 9.72 26.45
C LEU A 247 2.93 10.06 27.81
N HIS A 248 2.07 10.30 28.80
CA HIS A 248 2.47 10.50 30.20
C HIS A 248 2.37 9.23 31.04
N ARG A 249 1.42 8.34 30.72
CA ARG A 249 1.14 7.10 31.44
C ARG A 249 0.55 6.07 30.48
N PHE A 250 0.99 4.82 30.60
CA PHE A 250 0.41 3.67 29.92
C PHE A 250 -0.02 2.67 31.00
N GLU A 251 -1.24 2.16 30.88
CA GLU A 251 -1.78 1.15 31.79
C GLU A 251 -2.35 0.00 30.97
N LEU A 252 -1.94 -1.22 31.29
CA LEU A 252 -2.62 -2.43 30.83
C LEU A 252 -3.74 -2.75 31.82
N ARG A 253 -4.95 -2.97 31.31
CA ARG A 253 -6.11 -3.43 32.09
C ARG A 253 -6.39 -4.88 31.79
#